data_AF-A0A931XAE5-F1
#
_entry.id   AF-A0A931XAE5-F1
#
_cell.length_a   1.000
_cell.length_b   1.000
_cell.length_c   1.000
_cell.angle_alpha   90.00
_cell.angle_beta   90.00
_cell.angle_gamma   90.00
#
_symmetry.space_group_name_H-M   'P 1'
#
loop_
_entity.id
_entity.type
_entity.pdbx_description
1 polymer ?
#
loop_
_entity_poly.entity_id
_entity_poly.type
_entity_poly.pdbx_seq_one_letter_code
_entity_poly.pdbx_strand_id
1 'polypeptide(L)'
;MAFDLAFGARPGVKRVDYLGIPFFAVTHHPVSRRREFTISSAGFWAQHATSEWLLTTRPNIRRARAPFAKGLLAFNVLASVAYGGAALTRTGPAERDTRGLAASFGPRGMDERWAGVLVLAPAALDAYRYFSPDAKWAAWASRAVKVGMVLMVMR
;
A
#
# COMPACT_ATOMS: atom_id res chain seq x y z
N MET A 1 -23.99 -2.58 -0.11
CA MET A 1 -25.37 -2.48 -0.65
C MET A 1 -25.46 -2.01 -2.11
N ALA A 2 -24.73 -0.97 -2.56
CA ALA A 2 -24.65 -0.64 -4.01
C ALA A 2 -23.49 -1.36 -4.75
N PHE A 3 -22.32 -1.47 -4.11
CA PHE A 3 -21.18 -2.22 -4.65
C PHE A 3 -21.41 -3.74 -4.72
N ASP A 4 -22.19 -4.30 -3.78
CA ASP A 4 -22.49 -5.73 -3.72
C ASP A 4 -23.28 -6.19 -4.96
N LEU A 5 -24.18 -5.34 -5.46
CA LEU A 5 -25.02 -5.63 -6.63
C LEU A 5 -24.23 -5.53 -7.94
N ALA A 6 -23.28 -4.60 -8.03
CA ALA A 6 -22.49 -4.37 -9.23
C ALA A 6 -21.33 -5.36 -9.41
N PHE A 7 -20.75 -5.87 -8.31
CA PHE A 7 -19.53 -6.69 -8.35
C PHE A 7 -19.71 -8.10 -7.76
N GLY A 8 -20.90 -8.44 -7.22
CA GLY A 8 -21.13 -9.73 -6.56
C GLY A 8 -20.26 -9.94 -5.31
N ALA A 9 -19.72 -8.87 -4.74
CA ALA A 9 -18.91 -8.91 -3.53
C ALA A 9 -19.84 -8.88 -2.30
N ARG A 10 -19.55 -9.71 -1.30
CA ARG A 10 -20.21 -9.64 0.02
C ARG A 10 -19.19 -9.21 1.07
N PRO A 11 -18.86 -7.91 1.15
CA PRO A 11 -17.93 -7.42 2.14
C PRO A 11 -18.56 -7.47 3.54
N GLY A 12 -17.82 -8.03 4.50
CA GLY A 12 -18.16 -7.96 5.91
C GLY A 12 -17.45 -6.79 6.58
N VAL A 13 -17.92 -6.40 7.76
CA VAL A 13 -17.22 -5.43 8.62
C VAL A 13 -17.00 -6.10 9.96
N LYS A 14 -15.74 -6.18 10.39
CA LYS A 14 -15.36 -6.77 11.68
C LYS A 14 -14.63 -5.73 12.51
N ARG A 15 -15.04 -5.53 13.76
CA ARG A 15 -14.26 -4.73 14.71
C ARG A 15 -12.94 -5.43 15.01
N VAL A 16 -11.87 -4.67 15.01
CA VAL A 16 -10.53 -5.11 15.38
C VAL A 16 -9.97 -4.08 16.35
N ASP A 17 -9.34 -4.53 17.42
CA ASP A 17 -8.65 -3.67 18.36
C ASP A 17 -7.13 -3.93 18.21
N TYR A 18 -6.34 -2.87 18.01
CA TYR A 18 -4.88 -2.98 18.03
C TYR A 18 -4.27 -1.76 18.73
N LEU A 19 -3.34 -2.03 19.66
CA LEU A 19 -2.77 -1.03 20.58
C LEU A 19 -3.82 -0.21 21.35
N GLY A 20 -4.96 -0.82 21.69
CA GLY A 20 -6.04 -0.16 22.47
C GLY A 20 -6.90 0.81 21.67
N ILE A 21 -6.68 0.94 20.36
CA ILE A 21 -7.49 1.77 19.47
C ILE A 21 -8.47 0.86 18.72
N PRO A 22 -9.79 1.13 18.75
CA PRO A 22 -10.77 0.38 17.98
C PRO A 22 -10.78 0.83 16.52
N PHE A 23 -10.81 -0.14 15.60
CA PHE A 23 -11.01 0.10 14.18
C PHE A 23 -11.85 -1.02 13.55
N PHE A 24 -12.12 -0.86 12.26
CA PHE A 24 -12.92 -1.80 11.48
C PHE A 24 -12.06 -2.37 10.35
N ALA A 25 -12.06 -3.69 10.23
CA ALA A 25 -11.55 -4.40 9.07
C ALA A 25 -12.72 -4.67 8.12
N VAL A 26 -12.53 -4.37 6.83
CA VAL A 26 -13.41 -4.83 5.77
C VAL A 26 -12.96 -6.23 5.39
N THR A 27 -13.84 -7.20 5.54
CA THR A 27 -13.56 -8.62 5.26
C THR A 27 -14.25 -9.04 3.98
N HIS A 28 -13.81 -10.14 3.38
CA HIS A 28 -14.47 -10.77 2.25
C HIS A 28 -14.47 -12.29 2.44
N HIS A 29 -15.33 -12.99 1.69
CA HIS A 29 -15.28 -14.45 1.61
C HIS A 29 -13.96 -14.93 1.03
N PRO A 30 -13.57 -16.21 1.24
CA PRO A 30 -12.39 -16.77 0.60
C PRO A 30 -12.43 -16.58 -0.92
N VAL A 31 -11.34 -16.04 -1.47
CA VAL A 31 -11.19 -15.80 -2.91
C VAL A 31 -9.94 -16.52 -3.44
N SER A 32 -9.76 -16.55 -4.76
CA SER A 32 -8.51 -17.04 -5.35
C SER A 32 -7.32 -16.18 -4.91
N ARG A 33 -6.12 -16.76 -4.85
CA ARG A 33 -4.90 -16.05 -4.44
C ARG A 33 -4.65 -14.74 -5.20
N ARG A 34 -4.98 -14.71 -6.50
CA ARG A 34 -4.85 -13.49 -7.32
C ARG A 34 -5.82 -12.38 -6.87
N ARG A 35 -7.06 -12.75 -6.54
CA ARG A 35 -8.04 -11.80 -6.00
C ARG A 35 -7.64 -11.34 -4.60
N GLU A 36 -7.19 -12.26 -3.75
CA GLU A 36 -6.66 -11.93 -2.42
C GLU A 36 -5.54 -10.90 -2.52
N PHE A 37 -4.52 -11.19 -3.35
CA PHE A 37 -3.41 -10.28 -3.61
C PHE A 37 -3.90 -8.90 -4.07
N THR A 38 -4.85 -8.87 -5.00
CA THR A 38 -5.40 -7.62 -5.53
C THR A 38 -6.12 -6.82 -4.46
N ILE A 39 -6.95 -7.48 -3.64
CA ILE A 39 -7.71 -6.83 -2.56
C ILE A 39 -6.74 -6.28 -1.51
N SER A 40 -5.82 -7.12 -1.01
CA SER A 40 -4.83 -6.70 -0.01
C SER A 40 -3.86 -5.64 -0.54
N SER A 41 -3.60 -5.60 -1.84
CA SER A 41 -2.71 -4.59 -2.44
C SER A 41 -3.39 -3.27 -2.80
N ALA A 42 -4.73 -3.24 -2.87
CA ALA A 42 -5.46 -2.11 -3.45
C ALA A 42 -5.16 -0.79 -2.75
N GLY A 43 -5.10 -0.80 -1.41
CA GLY A 43 -4.74 0.36 -0.61
C GLY A 43 -3.33 0.89 -0.93
N PHE A 44 -2.34 -0.02 -1.00
CA PHE A 44 -0.96 0.35 -1.34
C PHE A 44 -0.84 0.90 -2.75
N TRP A 45 -1.52 0.29 -3.73
CA TRP A 45 -1.50 0.81 -5.10
C TRP A 45 -2.15 2.19 -5.23
N ALA A 46 -3.27 2.43 -4.53
CA ALA A 46 -3.90 3.74 -4.50
C ALA A 46 -2.96 4.80 -3.90
N GLN A 47 -2.27 4.47 -2.80
CA GLN A 47 -1.25 5.33 -2.19
C GLN A 47 -0.11 5.61 -3.17
N HIS A 48 0.42 4.58 -3.84
CA HIS A 48 1.53 4.70 -4.79
C HIS A 48 1.17 5.50 -6.05
N ALA A 49 -0.03 5.27 -6.61
CA ALA A 49 -0.54 6.00 -7.76
C ALA A 49 -0.75 7.48 -7.42
N THR A 50 -1.33 7.76 -6.25
CA THR A 50 -1.53 9.13 -5.76
C THR A 50 -0.20 9.85 -5.55
N SER A 51 0.76 9.21 -4.89
CA SER A 51 2.10 9.78 -4.69
C SER A 51 2.84 9.99 -6.01
N GLU A 52 2.74 9.05 -6.96
CA GLU A 52 3.35 9.19 -8.28
C GLU A 52 2.77 10.36 -9.07
N TRP A 53 1.44 10.50 -9.06
CA TRP A 53 0.75 11.60 -9.70
C TRP A 53 1.17 12.94 -9.09
N LEU A 54 1.19 13.06 -7.75
CA LEU A 54 1.62 14.26 -7.05
C LEU A 54 3.07 14.66 -7.37
N LEU A 55 4.01 13.72 -7.26
CA LEU A 55 5.44 13.98 -7.45
C LEU A 55 5.81 14.20 -8.92
N THR A 56 5.02 13.68 -9.87
CA THR A 56 5.21 13.94 -11.30
C THR A 56 4.62 15.28 -11.72
N THR A 57 3.42 15.62 -11.26
CA THR A 57 2.76 16.89 -11.62
C THR A 57 3.34 18.09 -10.87
N ARG A 58 3.87 17.89 -9.66
CA ARG A 58 4.41 18.94 -8.79
C ARG A 58 5.78 18.52 -8.24
N PRO A 59 6.82 18.39 -9.08
CA PRO A 59 8.13 17.93 -8.62
C PRO A 59 8.69 18.82 -7.49
N ASN A 60 8.47 20.13 -7.56
CA ASN A 60 8.91 21.09 -6.54
C ASN A 60 7.87 21.36 -5.42
N ILE A 61 6.96 20.42 -5.15
CA ILE A 61 5.90 20.55 -4.14
C ILE A 61 6.42 20.98 -2.75
N ARG A 62 7.65 20.62 -2.39
CA ARG A 62 8.31 21.05 -1.15
C ARG A 62 8.36 22.57 -1.01
N ARG A 63 8.69 23.28 -2.09
CA ARG A 63 8.85 24.74 -2.12
C ARG A 63 7.52 25.48 -2.31
N ALA A 64 6.47 24.79 -2.75
CA ALA A 64 5.15 25.36 -2.96
C ALA A 64 4.33 25.48 -1.66
N ARG A 65 3.43 26.48 -1.60
CA ARG A 65 2.33 26.53 -0.61
C ARG A 65 1.22 25.58 -1.03
N ALA A 66 1.40 24.29 -0.75
CA ALA A 66 0.45 23.23 -1.08
C ALA A 66 0.20 22.30 0.13
N PRO A 67 -0.41 22.80 1.22
CA PRO A 67 -0.52 22.06 2.49
C PRO A 67 -1.27 20.73 2.33
N PHE A 68 -2.39 20.72 1.58
CA PHE A 68 -3.15 19.50 1.34
C PHE A 68 -2.34 18.44 0.59
N ALA A 69 -1.64 18.83 -0.48
CA ALA A 69 -0.85 17.89 -1.28
C ALA A 69 0.38 17.36 -0.50
N LYS A 70 1.00 18.20 0.34
CA LYS A 70 2.05 17.76 1.28
C LYS A 70 1.50 16.80 2.32
N GLY A 71 0.33 17.10 2.89
CA GLY A 71 -0.37 16.24 3.85
C GLY A 71 -0.73 14.88 3.27
N LEU A 72 -1.26 14.84 2.04
CA LEU A 72 -1.61 13.61 1.36
C LEU A 72 -0.38 12.74 1.06
N LEU A 73 0.72 13.35 0.60
CA LEU A 73 1.98 12.62 0.41
C LEU A 73 2.53 12.10 1.74
N ALA A 74 2.55 12.95 2.78
CA ALA A 74 3.00 12.55 4.11
C ALA A 74 2.15 11.41 4.69
N PHE A 75 0.84 11.48 4.52
CA PHE A 75 -0.08 10.42 4.92
C PHE A 75 0.24 9.11 4.21
N ASN A 76 0.43 9.11 2.89
CA ASN A 76 0.77 7.90 2.13
C ASN A 76 2.10 7.28 2.60
N VAL A 77 3.12 8.12 2.83
CA VAL A 77 4.44 7.67 3.31
C VAL A 77 4.31 7.10 4.73
N LEU A 78 3.69 7.83 5.67
CA LEU A 78 3.55 7.40 7.05
C LEU A 78 2.68 6.15 7.18
N ALA A 79 1.60 6.05 6.41
CA ALA A 79 0.78 4.84 6.35
C ALA A 79 1.60 3.64 5.84
N SER A 80 2.41 3.83 4.77
CA SER A 80 3.31 2.79 4.28
C SER A 80 4.36 2.39 5.33
N VAL A 81 4.87 3.35 6.11
CA VAL A 81 5.77 3.08 7.24
C VAL A 81 5.08 2.27 8.32
N ALA A 82 3.84 2.60 8.69
CA ALA A 82 3.07 1.85 9.67
C ALA A 82 2.80 0.41 9.21
N TYR A 83 2.31 0.21 7.98
CA TYR A 83 2.06 -1.12 7.42
C TYR A 83 3.35 -1.94 7.25
N GLY A 84 4.39 -1.32 6.68
CA GLY A 84 5.68 -1.95 6.47
C GLY A 84 6.37 -2.31 7.78
N GLY A 85 6.34 -1.41 8.76
CA GLY A 85 6.85 -1.65 10.11
C GLY A 85 6.15 -2.83 10.78
N ALA A 86 4.82 -2.83 10.77
CA ALA A 86 3.99 -3.93 11.28
C ALA A 86 4.33 -5.28 10.62
N ALA A 87 4.59 -5.30 9.31
CA ALA A 87 5.02 -6.50 8.59
C ALA A 87 6.42 -6.98 8.98
N LEU A 88 7.37 -6.05 9.14
CA LEU A 88 8.74 -6.36 9.53
C LEU A 88 8.83 -6.96 10.95
N THR A 89 8.09 -6.38 11.89
CA THR A 89 7.98 -6.85 13.27
C THR A 89 6.98 -7.99 13.43
N ARG A 90 6.17 -8.27 12.39
CA ARG A 90 5.02 -9.19 12.41
C ARG A 90 3.99 -8.85 13.50
N THR A 91 3.96 -7.60 13.96
CA THR A 91 3.03 -7.10 14.97
C THR A 91 1.82 -6.48 14.26
N GLY A 92 0.60 -6.80 14.69
CA GLY A 92 -0.61 -6.32 14.01
C GLY A 92 -1.75 -7.33 14.10
N PRO A 93 -2.98 -6.91 13.77
CA PRO A 93 -4.10 -7.83 13.65
C PRO A 93 -3.85 -8.88 12.56
N ALA A 94 -4.53 -10.02 12.66
CA ALA A 94 -4.40 -11.10 11.68
C ALA A 94 -4.91 -10.70 10.29
N GLU A 95 -5.80 -9.71 10.25
CA GLU A 95 -6.46 -9.15 9.08
C GLU A 95 -5.59 -8.11 8.32
N ARG A 96 -4.32 -7.91 8.71
CA ARG A 96 -3.45 -6.90 8.06
C ARG A 96 -3.15 -7.23 6.60
N ASP A 97 -3.21 -6.21 5.75
CA ASP A 97 -3.04 -6.32 4.30
C ASP A 97 -1.68 -6.91 3.88
N THR A 98 -0.62 -6.65 4.65
CA THR A 98 0.71 -7.21 4.39
C THR A 98 0.76 -8.72 4.54
N ARG A 99 -0.07 -9.29 5.43
CA ARG A 99 -0.21 -10.73 5.60
C ARG A 99 -1.02 -11.35 4.47
N GLY A 100 -2.10 -10.70 4.03
CA GLY A 100 -2.87 -11.12 2.85
C GLY A 100 -2.01 -11.10 1.57
N LEU A 101 -1.21 -10.04 1.39
CA LEU A 101 -0.21 -9.94 0.33
C LEU A 101 0.78 -11.10 0.36
N ALA A 102 1.36 -11.36 1.53
CA ALA A 102 2.36 -12.41 1.72
C ALA A 102 1.79 -13.82 1.50
N ALA A 103 0.58 -14.10 2.01
CA ALA A 103 -0.09 -15.39 1.85
C ALA A 103 -0.49 -15.69 0.40
N SER A 104 -0.68 -14.64 -0.40
CA SER A 104 -1.07 -14.76 -1.80
C SER A 104 0.08 -15.18 -2.73
N PHE A 105 1.33 -15.12 -2.27
CA PHE A 105 2.52 -15.43 -3.05
C PHE A 105 2.76 -16.95 -3.24
N GLY A 106 1.92 -17.58 -4.05
CA GLY A 106 2.06 -18.99 -4.42
C GLY A 106 1.73 -19.99 -3.31
N PRO A 107 2.07 -21.29 -3.47
CA PRO A 107 1.65 -22.35 -2.55
C PRO A 107 2.20 -22.24 -1.13
N ARG A 108 3.38 -21.63 -0.98
CA ARG A 108 4.07 -21.49 0.31
C ARG A 108 3.93 -20.08 0.91
N GLY A 109 3.29 -19.16 0.18
CA GLY A 109 3.34 -17.74 0.50
C GLY A 109 4.77 -17.19 0.42
N MET A 110 4.91 -15.90 0.76
CA MET A 110 6.17 -15.22 0.97
C MET A 110 6.33 -14.87 2.46
N ASP A 111 7.56 -14.68 2.93
CA ASP A 111 7.77 -14.08 4.25
C ASP A 111 7.13 -12.68 4.28
N GLU A 112 6.31 -12.41 5.28
CA GLU A 112 5.66 -11.13 5.46
C GLU A 112 6.65 -9.95 5.54
N ARG A 113 7.89 -10.19 6.00
CA ARG A 113 8.92 -9.15 5.98
C ARG A 113 9.20 -8.63 4.58
N TRP A 114 9.17 -9.48 3.57
CA TRP A 114 9.32 -9.07 2.18
C TRP A 114 8.11 -8.28 1.67
N ALA A 115 6.90 -8.61 2.13
CA ALA A 115 5.71 -7.79 1.87
C ALA A 115 5.89 -6.39 2.47
N GLY A 116 6.43 -6.30 3.70
CA GLY A 116 6.79 -5.03 4.32
C GLY A 116 7.81 -4.23 3.51
N VAL A 117 8.88 -4.89 3.03
CA VAL A 117 9.88 -4.24 2.16
C VAL A 117 9.26 -3.72 0.86
N LEU A 118 8.37 -4.49 0.22
CA LEU A 118 7.68 -4.07 -1.01
C LEU A 118 6.80 -2.83 -0.80
N VAL A 119 6.17 -2.70 0.37
CA VAL A 119 5.37 -1.51 0.72
C VAL A 119 6.27 -0.32 1.07
N LEU A 120 7.38 -0.54 1.77
CA LEU A 120 8.30 0.52 2.22
C LEU A 120 9.15 1.10 1.10
N ALA A 121 9.65 0.26 0.19
CA ALA A 121 10.57 0.68 -0.86
C ALA A 121 10.05 1.85 -1.72
N PRO A 122 8.84 1.80 -2.30
CA PRO A 122 8.32 2.93 -3.09
C PRO A 122 8.04 4.15 -2.22
N ALA A 123 7.62 3.98 -0.96
CA ALA A 123 7.40 5.09 -0.03
C ALA A 123 8.70 5.81 0.33
N ALA A 124 9.79 5.07 0.57
CA ALA A 124 11.11 5.64 0.82
C ALA A 124 11.64 6.39 -0.40
N LEU A 125 11.45 5.85 -1.60
CA LEU A 125 11.83 6.52 -2.85
C LEU A 125 10.98 7.77 -3.11
N ASP A 126 9.69 7.75 -2.82
CA ASP A 126 8.81 8.91 -2.94
C ASP A 126 9.15 10.00 -1.92
N ALA A 127 9.49 9.62 -0.68
CA ALA A 127 10.03 10.54 0.32
C ALA A 127 11.36 11.15 -0.16
N TYR A 128 12.26 10.35 -0.74
CA TYR A 128 13.51 10.86 -1.31
C TYR A 128 13.25 11.87 -2.44
N ARG A 129 12.33 11.56 -3.36
CA ARG A 129 11.92 12.47 -4.45
C ARG A 129 11.33 13.79 -3.95
N TYR A 130 10.64 13.77 -2.80
CA TYR A 130 10.15 15.01 -2.17
C TYR A 130 11.30 15.94 -1.75
N PHE A 131 12.44 15.40 -1.31
CA PHE A 131 13.62 16.19 -0.93
C PHE A 131 14.53 16.50 -2.12
N SER A 132 14.60 15.59 -3.09
CA SER A 132 15.50 15.60 -4.25
C SER A 132 14.72 15.45 -5.56
N PRO A 133 13.99 16.48 -6.00
CA PRO A 133 13.07 16.39 -7.14
C PRO A 133 13.77 16.18 -8.49
N ASP A 134 15.02 16.61 -8.61
CA ASP A 134 15.82 16.48 -9.83
C ASP A 134 16.45 15.07 -9.99
N ALA A 135 16.33 14.22 -8.96
CA ALA A 135 16.88 12.87 -8.97
C ALA A 135 16.04 11.92 -9.84
N LYS A 136 16.27 11.95 -11.16
CA LYS A 136 15.56 11.11 -12.15
C LYS A 136 15.68 9.61 -11.85
N TRP A 137 16.82 9.17 -11.33
CA TRP A 137 17.03 7.76 -10.95
C TRP A 137 16.02 7.31 -9.90
N ALA A 138 15.69 8.16 -8.92
CA ALA A 138 14.76 7.82 -7.85
C ALA A 138 13.33 7.75 -8.36
N ALA A 139 12.97 8.61 -9.34
CA ALA A 139 11.68 8.52 -10.02
C ALA A 139 11.54 7.20 -10.80
N TRP A 140 12.56 6.81 -11.57
CA TRP A 140 12.55 5.55 -12.30
C TRP A 140 12.57 4.33 -11.39
N ALA A 141 13.38 4.34 -10.33
CA ALA A 141 13.39 3.28 -9.33
C ALA A 141 12.01 3.14 -8.65
N SER A 142 11.39 4.25 -8.24
CA SER A 142 10.07 4.24 -7.60
C SER A 142 9.02 3.61 -8.53
N ARG A 143 9.01 4.04 -9.80
CA ARG A 143 8.11 3.49 -10.83
C ARG A 143 8.36 2.01 -11.09
N ALA A 144 9.61 1.59 -11.19
CA ALA A 144 9.97 0.19 -11.42
C ALA A 144 9.45 -0.71 -10.29
N VAL A 145 9.62 -0.28 -9.03
CA VAL A 145 9.09 -1.03 -7.87
C VAL A 145 7.57 -1.10 -7.91
N LYS A 146 6.87 0.02 -8.13
CA LYS A 146 5.41 0.08 -8.21
C LYS A 146 4.85 -0.80 -9.34
N VAL A 147 5.43 -0.71 -10.53
CA VAL A 147 5.03 -1.55 -11.68
C VAL A 147 5.32 -3.02 -11.37
N GLY A 148 6.48 -3.33 -10.77
CA GLY A 148 6.81 -4.69 -10.33
C GLY A 148 5.75 -5.27 -9.40
N MET A 149 5.26 -4.49 -8.43
CA MET A 149 4.18 -4.90 -7.52
C MET A 149 2.86 -5.19 -8.26
N VAL A 150 2.53 -4.41 -9.28
CA VAL A 150 1.31 -4.65 -10.10
C VAL A 150 1.49 -5.90 -10.97
N LEU A 151 2.66 -6.10 -11.57
CA LEU A 151 2.95 -7.27 -12.40
C LEU A 151 2.92 -8.57 -11.59
N MET A 152 3.14 -8.53 -10.27
CA MET A 152 3.02 -9.69 -9.40
C MET A 152 1.60 -10.29 -9.38
N VAL A 153 0.56 -9.53 -9.73
CA VAL A 153 -0.82 -10.04 -9.90
C VAL A 153 -0.93 -11.09 -11.00
N MET A 154 -0.07 -10.98 -12.03
CA MET A 154 -0.14 -11.81 -13.23
C MET A 154 0.47 -13.20 -13.03
N ARG A 155 1.18 -13.43 -11.91
CA ARG A 155 1.68 -14.75 -11.51
C ARG A 155 0.56 -15.62 -10.95
#